data_AF-A0A2V6SI16-F1
#
_entry.id   AF-A0A2V6SI16-F1
#
_cell.length_a   1.000
_cell.length_b   1.000
_cell.length_c   1.000
_cell.angle_alpha   90.00
_cell.angle_beta   90.00
_cell.angle_gamma   90.00
#
_symmetry.space_group_name_H-M   'P 1'
#
loop_
_entity.id
_entity.type
_entity.pdbx_description
1 polymer ?
#
loop_
_entity_poly.entity_id
_entity_poly.type
_entity_poly.pdbx_seq_one_letter_code
_entity_poly.pdbx_strand_id
1 'polypeptide(L)'
;MLAGMLWSKQWYHYDVRRWLEGDPAQPAPPPERRRGRNAEWTHLYNDDVVSMPDKWEYPWYAAWDLAFHTISLALVDPEFAKEQLLLFLREWYMHPNGQIPAYEWALGDVNPPVHAWAAWRIYKIDKRVRGVGDRQFLERIFQKLLLNFTWWINRKDPEGKNVFQGGFLGLDNIGVFDRSAPLPVGGHLEQSDGTAWVGMFCLNMLAIALELARENPAYEDLASKFFEHFVYIAHAMSNMGGEEIELWNEEDGFFYDVLHGPMGAHPLKVRSLVGLVPLFAVLVLEPENLRGLPRFERRMKWFIQNRPDLRHHLE
;
A
#
# COMPACT_ATOMS: atom_id res chain seq x y z
N MET A 1 25.91 -4.17 3.57
CA MET A 1 24.44 -3.98 3.53
C MET A 1 23.76 -4.49 4.80
N LEU A 2 23.73 -5.80 5.10
CA LEU A 2 23.01 -6.35 6.27
C LEU A 2 23.48 -5.79 7.63
N ALA A 3 24.79 -5.69 7.85
CA ALA A 3 25.32 -5.09 9.08
C ALA A 3 24.86 -3.63 9.29
N GLY A 4 24.71 -2.87 8.20
CA GLY A 4 24.16 -1.51 8.25
C GLY A 4 22.71 -1.50 8.70
N MET A 5 21.87 -2.36 8.10
CA MET A 5 20.46 -2.51 8.48
C MET A 5 20.29 -2.87 9.96
N LEU A 6 21.11 -3.78 10.48
CA LEU A 6 21.07 -4.16 11.89
C LEU A 6 21.51 -3.02 12.82
N TRP A 7 22.47 -2.20 12.37
CA TRP A 7 23.00 -1.07 13.14
C TRP A 7 22.12 0.18 13.09
N SER A 8 21.17 0.25 12.16
CA SER A 8 20.16 1.32 12.06
C SER A 8 18.90 1.06 12.90
N LYS A 9 18.83 -0.04 13.66
CA LYS A 9 17.74 -0.27 14.62
C LYS A 9 17.85 0.75 15.76
N GLN A 10 16.78 1.49 16.04
CA GLN A 10 16.73 2.48 17.12
C GLN A 10 15.48 2.27 17.98
N TRP A 11 15.61 2.42 19.29
CA TRP A 11 14.43 2.58 20.16
C TRP A 11 13.79 3.92 19.84
N TYR A 12 12.49 3.91 19.56
CA TYR A 12 11.75 5.07 19.13
C TYR A 12 10.52 5.27 20.00
N HIS A 13 10.57 6.29 20.86
CA HIS A 13 9.47 6.63 21.76
C HIS A 13 8.79 7.92 21.35
N TYR A 14 7.50 7.84 20.99
CA TYR A 14 6.69 8.98 20.61
C TYR A 14 5.24 8.75 21.01
N ASP A 15 4.81 9.44 22.05
CA ASP A 15 3.42 9.49 22.52
C ASP A 15 2.79 10.81 22.05
N VAL A 16 1.94 10.74 21.03
CA VAL A 16 1.29 11.92 20.44
C VAL A 16 0.40 12.61 21.47
N ARG A 17 -0.32 11.85 22.29
CA ARG A 17 -1.20 12.41 23.30
C ARG A 17 -0.40 13.21 24.34
N ARG A 18 0.66 12.62 24.87
CA ARG A 18 1.57 13.28 25.82
C ARG A 18 2.23 14.51 25.21
N TRP A 19 2.61 14.45 23.94
CA TRP A 19 3.17 15.60 23.21
C TRP A 19 2.19 16.79 23.15
N LEU A 20 0.91 16.51 22.86
CA LEU A 20 -0.14 17.52 22.75
C LEU A 20 -0.57 18.09 24.11
N GLU A 21 -0.71 17.23 25.12
CA GLU A 21 -1.12 17.61 26.49
C GLU A 21 0.01 18.31 27.26
N GLY A 22 1.26 17.95 26.98
CA GLY A 22 2.44 18.42 27.69
C GLY A 22 2.71 17.64 28.98
N ASP A 23 3.82 17.96 29.63
CA ASP A 23 4.16 17.38 30.93
C ASP A 23 3.44 18.14 32.06
N PRO A 24 2.66 17.48 32.93
CA PRO A 24 2.04 18.09 34.11
C PRO A 24 3.02 18.81 35.04
N ALA A 25 4.30 18.42 35.05
CA ALA A 25 5.33 19.07 35.86
C ALA A 25 5.98 20.28 35.16
N GLN A 26 5.60 20.59 33.93
CA GLN A 26 6.13 21.70 33.12
C GLN A 26 5.01 22.71 32.80
N PRO A 27 5.35 23.92 32.33
CA PRO A 27 4.35 24.85 31.83
C PRO A 27 3.50 24.21 30.73
N ALA A 28 2.20 24.55 30.72
CA ALA A 28 1.28 24.04 29.71
C ALA A 28 1.76 24.44 28.30
N PRO A 29 1.65 23.53 27.31
CA PRO A 29 1.91 23.84 25.91
C PRO A 29 1.09 25.04 25.39
N PRO A 30 1.61 25.78 24.39
CA PRO A 30 0.84 26.78 23.69
C PRO A 30 -0.43 26.16 23.04
N PRO A 31 -1.61 26.82 23.11
CA PRO A 31 -2.86 26.28 22.58
C PRO A 31 -2.81 25.87 21.10
N GLU A 32 -1.97 26.52 20.30
CA GLU A 32 -1.72 26.25 18.88
C GLU A 32 -1.27 24.81 18.64
N ARG A 33 -0.59 24.18 19.62
CA ARG A 33 -0.11 22.79 19.50
C ARG A 33 -1.24 21.80 19.23
N ARG A 34 -2.45 22.06 19.74
CA ARG A 34 -3.64 21.21 19.51
C ARG A 34 -4.13 21.19 18.05
N ARG A 35 -3.60 22.06 17.21
CA ARG A 35 -3.89 22.14 15.76
C ARG A 35 -2.62 21.98 14.93
N GLY A 36 -1.52 21.60 15.57
CA GLY A 36 -0.22 21.41 14.91
C GLY A 36 -0.08 20.01 14.33
N ARG A 37 1.17 19.67 14.03
CA ARG A 37 1.59 18.35 13.52
C ARG A 37 0.92 17.22 14.30
N ASN A 38 0.34 16.27 13.55
CA ASN A 38 -0.19 15.00 14.05
C ASN A 38 -1.31 15.13 15.10
N ALA A 39 -1.97 16.29 15.21
CA ALA A 39 -3.01 16.51 16.23
C ALA A 39 -4.20 15.53 16.11
N GLU A 40 -4.41 14.95 14.94
CA GLU A 40 -5.41 13.94 14.63
C GLU A 40 -5.01 12.50 15.02
N TRP A 41 -3.75 12.26 15.35
CA TRP A 41 -3.19 10.93 15.70
C TRP A 41 -3.02 10.71 17.20
N THR A 42 -3.95 11.24 18.02
CA THR A 42 -3.89 11.16 19.49
C THR A 42 -3.78 9.75 20.09
N HIS A 43 -4.09 8.71 19.32
CA HIS A 43 -3.99 7.30 19.72
C HIS A 43 -2.60 6.70 19.48
N LEU A 44 -1.75 7.35 18.68
CA LEU A 44 -0.46 6.81 18.29
C LEU A 44 0.53 6.88 19.45
N TYR A 45 1.10 5.71 19.76
CA TYR A 45 2.04 5.50 20.84
C TYR A 45 3.17 4.59 20.37
N ASN A 46 4.37 5.15 20.20
CA ASN A 46 5.53 4.36 19.82
C ASN A 46 6.38 4.09 21.07
N ASP A 47 6.80 2.84 21.27
CA ASP A 47 7.76 2.44 22.33
C ASP A 47 8.50 1.14 21.95
N ASP A 48 8.87 1.02 20.68
CA ASP A 48 9.47 -0.19 20.12
C ASP A 48 10.84 0.11 19.49
N VAL A 49 11.64 -0.94 19.27
CA VAL A 49 12.84 -0.85 18.44
C VAL A 49 12.43 -0.94 16.98
N VAL A 50 12.75 0.09 16.19
CA VAL A 50 12.34 0.22 14.80
C VAL A 50 13.56 0.26 13.88
N SER A 51 13.46 -0.39 12.71
CA SER A 51 14.46 -0.30 11.64
C SER A 51 14.34 1.05 10.93
N MET A 52 15.30 1.95 11.15
CA MET A 52 15.30 3.28 10.54
C MET A 52 15.94 3.27 9.14
N PRO A 53 15.52 4.17 8.23
CA PRO A 53 16.20 4.37 6.95
C PRO A 53 17.67 4.76 7.15
N ASP A 54 17.93 5.70 8.06
CA ASP A 54 19.28 6.08 8.48
C ASP A 54 19.26 6.56 9.94
N LYS A 55 20.21 6.10 10.76
CA LYS A 55 20.23 6.42 12.20
C LYS A 55 20.61 7.88 12.54
N TRP A 56 21.11 8.64 11.56
CA TRP A 56 21.65 9.99 11.73
C TRP A 56 20.87 11.04 10.94
N GLU A 57 20.71 10.84 9.63
CA GLU A 57 20.00 11.76 8.74
C GLU A 57 18.47 11.60 8.85
N TYR A 58 18.01 10.36 9.02
CA TYR A 58 16.59 10.02 9.10
C TYR A 58 16.25 9.17 10.35
N PRO A 59 16.51 9.68 11.58
CA PRO A 59 16.37 8.93 12.83
C PRO A 59 14.90 8.76 13.27
N TRP A 60 14.02 8.53 12.31
CA TRP A 60 12.58 8.39 12.41
C TRP A 60 12.13 7.39 11.35
N TYR A 61 10.99 6.73 11.57
CA TYR A 61 10.53 5.72 10.62
C TYR A 61 9.74 6.33 9.46
N ALA A 62 9.89 5.72 8.29
CA ALA A 62 8.92 5.79 7.21
C ALA A 62 8.33 4.38 7.01
N ALA A 63 7.01 4.27 7.02
CA ALA A 63 6.36 2.96 6.97
C ALA A 63 6.64 2.21 5.66
N TRP A 64 6.70 2.92 4.53
CA TRP A 64 7.03 2.27 3.25
C TRP A 64 8.50 1.83 3.17
N ASP A 65 9.47 2.67 3.58
CA ASP A 65 10.89 2.28 3.69
C ASP A 65 11.05 1.01 4.52
N LEU A 66 10.37 0.94 5.68
CA LEU A 66 10.40 -0.23 6.55
C LEU A 66 9.94 -1.50 5.82
N ALA A 67 8.92 -1.42 4.97
CA ALA A 67 8.49 -2.57 4.19
C ALA A 67 9.61 -3.09 3.25
N PHE A 68 10.46 -2.23 2.70
CA PHE A 68 11.66 -2.66 1.97
C PHE A 68 12.76 -3.20 2.88
N HIS A 69 12.99 -2.55 4.03
CA HIS A 69 13.99 -2.98 5.03
C HIS A 69 13.78 -4.45 5.43
N THR A 70 12.52 -4.80 5.69
CA THR A 70 12.14 -6.12 6.22
C THR A 70 12.49 -7.28 5.28
N ILE A 71 12.55 -7.06 3.97
CA ILE A 71 12.98 -8.09 3.02
C ILE A 71 14.46 -8.45 3.21
N SER A 72 15.30 -7.43 3.40
CA SER A 72 16.72 -7.64 3.68
C SER A 72 16.93 -8.25 5.07
N LEU A 73 16.20 -7.75 6.06
CA LEU A 73 16.26 -8.27 7.44
C LEU A 73 15.83 -9.73 7.51
N ALA A 74 14.83 -10.15 6.72
CA ALA A 74 14.34 -11.53 6.72
C ALA A 74 15.39 -12.58 6.31
N LEU A 75 16.49 -12.17 5.68
CA LEU A 75 17.61 -13.06 5.35
C LEU A 75 18.41 -13.50 6.59
N VAL A 76 18.37 -12.72 7.67
CA VAL A 76 19.16 -12.96 8.90
C VAL A 76 18.31 -13.05 10.16
N ASP A 77 17.17 -12.36 10.18
CA ASP A 77 16.26 -12.24 11.31
C ASP A 77 14.81 -12.12 10.81
N PRO A 78 14.21 -13.22 10.32
CA PRO A 78 12.85 -13.23 9.79
C PRO A 78 11.80 -12.93 10.85
N GLU A 79 12.08 -13.20 12.13
CA GLU A 79 11.13 -12.89 13.21
C GLU A 79 11.01 -11.38 13.39
N PHE A 80 12.15 -10.69 13.54
CA PHE A 80 12.15 -9.23 13.60
C PHE A 80 11.51 -8.61 12.35
N ALA A 81 11.82 -9.12 11.15
CA ALA A 81 11.22 -8.61 9.92
C ALA A 81 9.68 -8.68 9.92
N LYS A 82 9.09 -9.78 10.42
CA LYS A 82 7.64 -9.95 10.57
C LYS A 82 7.07 -9.00 11.62
N GLU A 83 7.74 -8.88 12.77
CA GLU A 83 7.33 -8.00 13.86
C GLU A 83 7.30 -6.53 13.42
N GLN A 84 8.29 -6.10 12.63
CA GLN A 84 8.37 -4.74 12.11
C GLN A 84 7.20 -4.42 11.15
N LEU A 85 6.78 -5.34 10.28
CA LEU A 85 5.58 -5.13 9.45
C LEU A 85 4.30 -5.09 10.27
N LEU A 86 4.18 -5.97 11.28
CA LEU A 86 3.01 -6.01 12.15
C LEU A 86 2.93 -4.77 13.05
N LEU A 87 4.07 -4.15 13.38
CA LEU A 87 4.17 -2.99 14.27
C LEU A 87 3.26 -1.85 13.81
N PHE A 88 3.38 -1.41 12.56
CA PHE A 88 2.57 -0.30 12.01
C PHE A 88 1.10 -0.64 11.78
N LEU A 89 0.72 -1.90 12.01
CA LEU A 89 -0.64 -2.39 11.91
C LEU A 89 -1.26 -2.67 13.30
N ARG A 90 -0.53 -2.40 14.39
CA ARG A 90 -1.05 -2.50 15.77
C ARG A 90 -2.05 -1.39 16.06
N GLU A 91 -2.90 -1.64 17.04
CA GLU A 91 -4.05 -0.80 17.42
C GLU A 91 -3.64 0.58 17.95
N TRP A 92 -2.41 0.70 18.45
CA TRP A 92 -1.80 1.95 18.94
C TRP A 92 -0.79 2.57 17.95
N TYR A 93 -0.72 2.05 16.72
CA TYR A 93 0.07 2.61 15.62
C TYR A 93 -0.82 2.96 14.42
N MET A 94 -1.62 2.01 13.94
CA MET A 94 -2.53 2.22 12.83
C MET A 94 -3.70 3.09 13.26
N HIS A 95 -4.08 4.05 12.42
CA HIS A 95 -5.27 4.84 12.68
C HIS A 95 -6.51 3.93 12.73
N PRO A 96 -7.48 4.17 13.63
CA PRO A 96 -8.72 3.40 13.72
C PRO A 96 -9.55 3.28 12.43
N ASN A 97 -9.23 4.07 11.40
CA ASN A 97 -9.89 4.03 10.10
C ASN A 97 -9.18 3.09 9.10
N GLY A 98 -8.05 2.47 9.49
CA GLY A 98 -7.21 1.61 8.66
C GLY A 98 -5.97 2.29 8.08
N GLN A 99 -5.74 3.59 8.29
CA GLN A 99 -4.56 4.28 7.77
C GLN A 99 -3.28 3.86 8.50
N ILE A 100 -2.24 3.49 7.74
CA ILE A 100 -0.89 3.26 8.26
C ILE A 100 -0.20 4.62 8.42
N PRO A 101 0.46 4.91 9.56
CA PRO A 101 1.17 6.17 9.74
C PRO A 101 2.32 6.29 8.74
N ALA A 102 2.42 7.39 8.01
CA ALA A 102 3.48 7.58 7.00
C ALA A 102 4.86 7.75 7.66
N TYR A 103 5.08 8.89 8.32
CA TYR A 103 6.35 9.25 8.95
C TYR A 103 6.16 10.35 10.01
N GLU A 104 7.19 10.59 10.83
CA GLU A 104 7.08 11.41 12.06
C GLU A 104 6.47 12.79 11.84
N TRP A 105 6.81 13.51 10.77
CA TRP A 105 6.34 14.89 10.60
C TRP A 105 4.93 15.03 9.99
N ALA A 106 4.39 13.97 9.40
CA ALA A 106 3.02 13.95 8.88
C ALA A 106 2.50 12.51 8.83
N LEU A 107 2.02 12.01 9.96
CA LEU A 107 1.50 10.64 10.07
C LEU A 107 0.31 10.40 9.12
N GLY A 108 -0.49 11.45 8.88
CA GLY A 108 -1.64 11.46 7.98
C GLY A 108 -1.32 11.44 6.49
N ASP A 109 -0.04 11.50 6.11
CA ASP A 109 0.36 11.43 4.70
C ASP A 109 0.16 10.01 4.12
N VAL A 110 0.31 9.89 2.81
CA VAL A 110 0.06 8.65 2.08
C VAL A 110 1.36 8.08 1.57
N ASN A 111 1.56 6.79 1.81
CA ASN A 111 2.73 6.07 1.34
C ASN A 111 2.30 4.95 0.39
N PRO A 112 3.18 4.46 -0.51
CA PRO A 112 2.89 3.27 -1.30
C PRO A 112 2.51 2.10 -0.39
N PRO A 113 1.41 1.39 -0.65
CA PRO A 113 0.94 0.31 0.21
C PRO A 113 1.66 -1.00 -0.09
N VAL A 114 2.98 -0.99 0.05
CA VAL A 114 3.87 -2.12 -0.23
C VAL A 114 3.93 -3.16 0.90
N HIS A 115 3.14 -2.98 1.97
CA HIS A 115 3.14 -3.89 3.13
C HIS A 115 2.67 -5.31 2.78
N ALA A 116 1.65 -5.45 1.92
CA ALA A 116 1.18 -6.75 1.45
C ALA A 116 2.27 -7.49 0.66
N TRP A 117 2.99 -6.76 -0.19
CA TRP A 117 4.14 -7.29 -0.93
C TRP A 117 5.26 -7.74 0.01
N ALA A 118 5.67 -6.89 0.95
CA ALA A 118 6.71 -7.22 1.91
C ALA A 118 6.33 -8.46 2.75
N ALA A 119 5.09 -8.53 3.23
CA ALA A 119 4.57 -9.68 3.97
C ALA A 119 4.69 -10.98 3.16
N TRP A 120 4.26 -10.96 1.89
CA TRP A 120 4.36 -12.10 1.00
C TRP A 120 5.81 -12.50 0.71
N ARG A 121 6.71 -11.53 0.53
CA ARG A 121 8.14 -11.77 0.31
C ARG A 121 8.80 -12.40 1.54
N ILE A 122 8.56 -11.86 2.74
CA ILE A 122 9.12 -12.38 3.99
C ILE A 122 8.62 -13.80 4.23
N TYR A 123 7.32 -14.06 4.07
CA TYR A 123 6.76 -15.41 4.21
C TYR A 123 7.46 -16.42 3.29
N LYS A 124 7.68 -16.07 2.01
CA LYS A 124 8.40 -16.95 1.07
C LYS A 124 9.88 -17.13 1.42
N ILE A 125 10.54 -16.08 1.91
CA ILE A 125 11.93 -16.16 2.39
C ILE A 125 12.00 -17.11 3.58
N ASP A 126 11.17 -16.89 4.60
CA ASP A 126 11.13 -17.69 5.83
C ASP A 126 10.77 -19.15 5.54
N LYS A 127 9.75 -19.40 4.70
CA LYS A 127 9.36 -20.75 4.27
C LYS A 127 10.50 -21.51 3.60
N ARG A 128 11.31 -20.83 2.79
CA ARG A 128 12.47 -21.44 2.13
C ARG A 128 13.61 -21.71 3.10
N VAL A 129 13.82 -20.87 4.11
CA VAL A 129 14.88 -21.03 5.11
C VAL A 129 14.52 -22.11 6.13
N ARG A 130 13.28 -22.10 6.64
CA ARG A 130 12.80 -23.02 7.69
C ARG A 130 12.17 -24.30 7.14
N GLY A 131 11.87 -24.37 5.85
CA GLY A 131 11.15 -25.47 5.19
C GLY A 131 9.63 -25.45 5.40
N VAL A 132 9.14 -24.65 6.36
CA VAL A 132 7.72 -24.49 6.67
C VAL A 132 7.36 -23.00 6.70
N GLY A 133 6.22 -22.65 6.14
CA GLY A 133 5.74 -21.27 6.12
C GLY A 133 5.06 -20.88 7.42
N ASP A 134 5.31 -19.67 7.90
CA ASP A 134 4.62 -19.12 9.06
C ASP A 134 3.21 -18.63 8.68
N ARG A 135 2.26 -19.55 8.77
CA ARG A 135 0.86 -19.30 8.47
C ARG A 135 0.24 -18.29 9.44
N GLN A 136 0.57 -18.36 10.73
CA GLN A 136 -0.02 -17.48 11.74
C GLN A 136 0.34 -16.02 11.47
N PHE A 137 1.60 -15.75 11.07
CA PHE A 137 2.01 -14.44 10.59
C PHE A 137 1.17 -13.97 9.41
N LEU A 138 0.99 -14.81 8.38
CA LEU A 138 0.18 -14.46 7.21
C LEU A 138 -1.27 -14.14 7.58
N GLU A 139 -1.91 -14.94 8.43
CA GLU A 139 -3.30 -14.69 8.84
C GLU A 139 -3.43 -13.36 9.60
N ARG A 140 -2.50 -13.08 10.53
CA ARG A 140 -2.48 -11.83 11.31
C ARG A 140 -2.31 -10.61 10.43
N ILE A 141 -1.32 -10.62 9.54
CA ILE A 141 -1.05 -9.46 8.68
C ILE A 141 -2.14 -9.28 7.63
N PHE A 142 -2.67 -10.37 7.07
CA PHE A 142 -3.75 -10.32 6.09
C PHE A 142 -5.00 -9.65 6.68
N GLN A 143 -5.44 -10.05 7.88
CA GLN A 143 -6.60 -9.44 8.55
C GLN A 143 -6.42 -7.94 8.79
N LYS A 144 -5.22 -7.53 9.21
CA LYS A 144 -4.92 -6.11 9.44
C LYS A 144 -4.86 -5.32 8.12
N LEU A 145 -4.31 -5.91 7.07
CA LEU A 145 -4.27 -5.30 5.74
C LEU A 145 -5.66 -5.18 5.09
N LEU A 146 -6.66 -5.99 5.48
CA LEU A 146 -8.05 -5.76 5.05
C LEU A 146 -8.60 -4.40 5.53
N LEU A 147 -8.21 -3.97 6.74
CA LEU A 147 -8.58 -2.65 7.27
C LEU A 147 -7.91 -1.54 6.45
N ASN A 148 -6.62 -1.70 6.17
CA ASN A 148 -5.89 -0.75 5.34
C ASN A 148 -6.43 -0.69 3.90
N PHE A 149 -6.74 -1.83 3.30
CA PHE A 149 -7.36 -1.89 1.97
C PHE A 149 -8.72 -1.19 1.94
N THR A 150 -9.55 -1.39 2.97
CA THR A 150 -10.83 -0.68 3.11
C THR A 150 -10.61 0.83 3.22
N TRP A 151 -9.57 1.29 3.92
CA TRP A 151 -9.20 2.70 3.96
C TRP A 151 -8.85 3.24 2.56
N TRP A 152 -8.04 2.51 1.79
CA TRP A 152 -7.67 2.89 0.42
C TRP A 152 -8.89 3.09 -0.47
N ILE A 153 -9.79 2.10 -0.53
CA ILE A 153 -11.00 2.20 -1.36
C ILE A 153 -11.85 3.40 -0.95
N ASN A 154 -12.05 3.64 0.35
CA ASN A 154 -12.97 4.69 0.80
C ASN A 154 -12.37 6.11 0.78
N ARG A 155 -11.05 6.25 0.90
CA ARG A 155 -10.40 7.57 1.06
C ARG A 155 -9.58 8.00 -0.13
N LYS A 156 -9.18 7.06 -0.99
CA LYS A 156 -8.29 7.32 -2.13
C LYS A 156 -8.95 7.01 -3.48
N ASP A 157 -10.15 6.43 -3.47
CA ASP A 157 -11.05 6.35 -4.62
C ASP A 157 -12.42 6.97 -4.26
N PRO A 158 -12.50 8.31 -4.04
CA PRO A 158 -13.71 8.96 -3.55
C PRO A 158 -14.88 8.90 -4.55
N GLU A 159 -14.61 8.69 -5.85
CA GLU A 159 -15.62 8.59 -6.89
C GLU A 159 -16.04 7.14 -7.20
N GLY A 160 -15.37 6.14 -6.60
CA GLY A 160 -15.67 4.72 -6.82
C GLY A 160 -15.34 4.25 -8.24
N LYS A 161 -14.40 4.91 -8.91
CA LYS A 161 -13.99 4.64 -10.30
C LYS A 161 -12.84 3.65 -10.39
N ASN A 162 -12.29 3.20 -9.26
CA ASN A 162 -11.08 2.38 -9.17
C ASN A 162 -9.82 3.08 -9.72
N VAL A 163 -9.82 4.42 -9.69
CA VAL A 163 -8.68 5.28 -9.98
C VAL A 163 -8.27 5.96 -8.67
N PHE A 164 -7.05 5.72 -8.22
CA PHE A 164 -6.61 6.12 -6.89
C PHE A 164 -5.71 7.36 -6.95
N GLN A 165 -5.93 8.29 -6.02
CA GLN A 165 -5.24 9.59 -6.03
C GLN A 165 -4.83 10.13 -4.65
N GLY A 166 -3.79 10.96 -4.65
CA GLY A 166 -3.41 11.91 -3.61
C GLY A 166 -2.35 11.40 -2.61
N GLY A 167 -1.49 12.34 -2.19
CA GLY A 167 -0.45 12.16 -1.18
C GLY A 167 0.92 11.77 -1.70
N PHE A 168 1.86 11.57 -0.77
CA PHE A 168 3.30 11.44 -1.03
C PHE A 168 3.69 10.25 -1.94
N LEU A 169 3.06 9.07 -1.81
CA LEU A 169 3.33 7.88 -2.66
C LEU A 169 4.84 7.60 -2.96
N GLY A 170 5.76 8.09 -2.13
CA GLY A 170 7.20 7.83 -2.18
C GLY A 170 7.98 8.43 -3.35
N LEU A 171 7.34 9.20 -4.25
CA LEU A 171 7.91 9.59 -5.56
C LEU A 171 7.62 11.07 -5.93
N ASP A 172 7.56 11.97 -4.95
CA ASP A 172 7.08 13.35 -5.17
C ASP A 172 8.00 14.21 -6.02
N ASN A 173 9.31 13.98 -5.94
CA ASN A 173 10.30 14.79 -6.67
C ASN A 173 10.42 14.44 -8.15
N ILE A 174 9.62 13.48 -8.65
CA ILE A 174 9.61 13.10 -10.07
C ILE A 174 8.28 13.44 -10.76
N GLY A 175 7.37 14.11 -10.06
CA GLY A 175 6.12 14.66 -10.58
C GLY A 175 6.21 16.15 -10.92
N VAL A 176 5.22 16.66 -11.66
CA VAL A 176 5.13 18.10 -12.03
C VAL A 176 4.49 18.94 -10.93
N PHE A 177 3.62 18.33 -10.12
CA PHE A 177 2.85 19.00 -9.07
C PHE A 177 3.13 18.37 -7.71
N ASP A 178 3.07 19.20 -6.66
CA ASP A 178 2.95 18.71 -5.29
C ASP A 178 1.58 18.02 -5.14
N ARG A 179 1.62 16.70 -4.97
CA ARG A 179 0.45 15.81 -4.90
C ARG A 179 -0.25 15.85 -3.53
N SER A 180 0.35 16.54 -2.57
CA SER A 180 -0.18 16.74 -1.22
C SER A 180 -0.83 18.11 -1.05
N ALA A 181 -0.75 18.97 -2.06
CA ALA A 181 -1.36 20.30 -2.08
C ALA A 181 -2.47 20.42 -3.14
N PRO A 182 -3.43 21.35 -2.97
CA PRO A 182 -4.35 21.68 -4.04
C PRO A 182 -3.61 22.15 -5.30
N LEU A 183 -4.09 21.72 -6.47
CA LEU A 183 -3.49 22.12 -7.74
C LEU A 183 -3.63 23.64 -7.95
N PRO A 184 -2.58 24.34 -8.45
CA PRO A 184 -2.62 25.79 -8.64
C PRO A 184 -3.75 26.31 -9.54
N VAL A 185 -4.21 25.47 -10.47
CA VAL A 185 -5.24 25.80 -11.47
C VAL A 185 -6.64 25.30 -11.09
N GLY A 186 -6.80 24.71 -9.90
CA GLY A 186 -7.98 23.93 -9.55
C GLY A 186 -8.08 22.62 -10.33
N GLY A 187 -9.09 21.81 -10.04
CA GLY A 187 -9.23 20.48 -10.63
C GLY A 187 -8.56 19.37 -9.79
N HIS A 188 -8.27 18.23 -10.42
CA HIS A 188 -7.67 17.08 -9.73
C HIS A 188 -6.72 16.30 -10.66
N LEU A 189 -5.93 15.41 -10.06
CA LEU A 189 -4.92 14.61 -10.75
C LEU A 189 -5.26 13.13 -10.59
N GLU A 190 -5.44 12.44 -11.70
CA GLU A 190 -5.49 10.99 -11.71
C GLU A 190 -4.08 10.43 -11.85
N GLN A 191 -3.70 9.59 -10.88
CA GLN A 191 -2.33 9.14 -10.71
C GLN A 191 -2.19 7.71 -11.20
N SER A 192 -1.31 7.53 -12.18
CA SER A 192 -1.00 6.22 -12.75
C SER A 192 -0.32 5.30 -11.74
N ASP A 193 0.61 5.84 -10.95
CA ASP A 193 1.32 5.09 -9.90
C ASP A 193 0.42 4.79 -8.71
N GLY A 194 -0.36 5.75 -8.21
CA GLY A 194 -1.31 5.53 -7.12
C GLY A 194 -2.27 4.38 -7.41
N THR A 195 -2.82 4.37 -8.62
CA THR A 195 -3.72 3.31 -9.11
C THR A 195 -2.98 1.96 -9.25
N ALA A 196 -1.80 1.96 -9.86
CA ALA A 196 -0.98 0.77 -10.02
C ALA A 196 -0.54 0.14 -8.69
N TRP A 197 -0.19 0.96 -7.70
CA TRP A 197 0.19 0.50 -6.37
C TRP A 197 -0.95 -0.25 -5.68
N VAL A 198 -2.20 0.21 -5.83
CA VAL A 198 -3.37 -0.51 -5.31
C VAL A 198 -3.66 -1.76 -6.13
N GLY A 199 -3.44 -1.74 -7.45
CA GLY A 199 -3.45 -2.95 -8.28
C GLY A 199 -2.46 -4.01 -7.76
N MET A 200 -1.23 -3.60 -7.47
CA MET A 200 -0.21 -4.45 -6.86
C MET A 200 -0.63 -4.94 -5.46
N PHE A 201 -1.26 -4.09 -4.63
CA PHE A 201 -1.85 -4.49 -3.34
C PHE A 201 -2.83 -5.67 -3.54
N CYS A 202 -3.80 -5.51 -4.45
CA CYS A 202 -4.81 -6.53 -4.74
C CYS A 202 -4.15 -7.86 -5.11
N LEU A 203 -3.16 -7.85 -5.99
CA LEU A 203 -2.45 -9.06 -6.39
C LEU A 203 -1.68 -9.73 -5.24
N ASN A 204 -1.05 -8.95 -4.36
CA ASN A 204 -0.37 -9.52 -3.19
C ASN A 204 -1.35 -10.10 -2.17
N MET A 205 -2.49 -9.44 -1.94
CA MET A 205 -3.55 -9.98 -1.09
C MET A 205 -4.21 -11.22 -1.70
N LEU A 206 -4.40 -11.25 -3.02
CA LEU A 206 -4.84 -12.43 -3.74
C LEU A 206 -3.86 -13.59 -3.52
N ALA A 207 -2.55 -13.37 -3.70
CA ALA A 207 -1.54 -14.39 -3.48
C ALA A 207 -1.56 -14.93 -2.03
N ILE A 208 -1.66 -14.04 -1.03
CA ILE A 208 -1.76 -14.44 0.38
C ILE A 208 -3.06 -15.22 0.63
N ALA A 209 -4.19 -14.75 0.12
CA ALA A 209 -5.48 -15.42 0.28
C ALA A 209 -5.47 -16.82 -0.33
N LEU A 210 -4.88 -17.00 -1.51
CA LEU A 210 -4.75 -18.32 -2.15
C LEU A 210 -3.85 -19.26 -1.34
N GLU A 211 -2.73 -18.78 -0.78
CA GLU A 211 -1.87 -19.58 0.10
C GLU A 211 -2.63 -19.99 1.37
N LEU A 212 -3.36 -19.06 2.00
CA LEU A 212 -4.16 -19.34 3.19
C LEU A 212 -5.33 -20.30 2.89
N ALA A 213 -5.91 -20.21 1.69
CA ALA A 213 -7.04 -21.05 1.26
C ALA A 213 -6.68 -22.54 1.12
N ARG A 214 -5.39 -22.88 0.98
CA ARG A 214 -4.91 -24.26 0.91
C ARG A 214 -5.30 -25.11 2.12
N GLU A 215 -5.49 -24.48 3.28
CA GLU A 215 -5.87 -25.16 4.52
C GLU A 215 -7.19 -24.63 5.10
N ASN A 216 -7.64 -23.44 4.70
CA ASN A 216 -8.90 -22.87 5.14
C ASN A 216 -9.69 -22.27 3.96
N PRO A 217 -10.69 -22.99 3.43
CA PRO A 217 -11.48 -22.57 2.27
C PRO A 217 -12.20 -21.22 2.42
N ALA A 218 -12.34 -20.67 3.64
CA ALA A 218 -12.92 -19.36 3.85
C ALA A 218 -12.14 -18.23 3.14
N TYR A 219 -10.84 -18.43 2.88
CA TYR A 219 -10.03 -17.45 2.17
C TYR A 219 -10.27 -17.44 0.65
N GLU A 220 -10.95 -18.44 0.06
CA GLU A 220 -11.31 -18.43 -1.37
C GLU A 220 -12.26 -17.28 -1.74
N ASP A 221 -13.16 -16.92 -0.83
CA ASP A 221 -14.11 -15.81 -1.04
C ASP A 221 -13.36 -14.47 -1.09
N LEU A 222 -12.36 -14.30 -0.21
CA LEU A 222 -11.50 -13.11 -0.20
C LEU A 222 -10.54 -13.07 -1.39
N ALA A 223 -10.02 -14.23 -1.83
CA ALA A 223 -9.25 -14.32 -3.06
C ALA A 223 -10.06 -13.80 -4.26
N SER A 224 -11.33 -14.24 -4.38
CA SER A 224 -12.23 -13.80 -5.45
C SER A 224 -12.42 -12.27 -5.43
N LYS A 225 -12.61 -11.66 -4.24
CA LYS A 225 -12.70 -10.21 -4.09
C LYS A 225 -11.48 -9.48 -4.66
N PHE A 226 -10.27 -9.91 -4.29
CA PHE A 226 -9.05 -9.24 -4.72
C PHE A 226 -8.75 -9.44 -6.21
N PHE A 227 -9.08 -10.61 -6.76
CA PHE A 227 -9.03 -10.86 -8.19
C PHE A 227 -9.96 -9.91 -8.95
N GLU A 228 -11.25 -9.86 -8.60
CA GLU A 228 -12.22 -8.99 -9.27
C GLU A 228 -11.81 -7.52 -9.17
N HIS A 229 -11.35 -7.07 -7.99
CA HIS A 229 -10.92 -5.69 -7.78
C HIS A 229 -9.67 -5.32 -8.59
N PHE A 230 -8.69 -6.23 -8.71
CA PHE A 230 -7.54 -6.01 -9.60
C PHE A 230 -8.00 -5.82 -11.06
N VAL A 231 -8.93 -6.65 -11.55
CA VAL A 231 -9.42 -6.54 -12.92
C VAL A 231 -10.15 -5.21 -13.15
N TYR A 232 -10.93 -4.74 -12.18
CA TYR A 232 -11.57 -3.41 -12.27
C TYR A 232 -10.53 -2.29 -12.34
N ILE A 233 -9.46 -2.36 -11.55
CA ILE A 233 -8.36 -1.40 -11.59
C ILE A 233 -7.66 -1.43 -12.95
N ALA A 234 -7.27 -2.61 -13.43
CA ALA A 234 -6.60 -2.77 -14.72
C ALA A 234 -7.45 -2.22 -15.87
N HIS A 235 -8.77 -2.48 -15.82
CA HIS A 235 -9.71 -1.92 -16.76
C HIS A 235 -9.78 -0.40 -16.69
N ALA A 236 -9.91 0.18 -15.50
CA ALA A 236 -9.94 1.63 -15.30
C ALA A 236 -8.66 2.32 -15.81
N MET A 237 -7.49 1.68 -15.66
CA MET A 237 -6.22 2.23 -16.15
C MET A 237 -6.09 2.24 -17.69
N SER A 238 -6.80 1.33 -18.37
CA SER A 238 -6.72 1.12 -19.82
C SER A 238 -7.87 1.74 -20.64
N ASN A 239 -8.96 2.11 -19.97
CA ASN A 239 -10.17 2.72 -20.51
C ASN A 239 -10.61 2.29 -21.92
N MET A 240 -10.85 0.99 -22.12
CA MET A 240 -11.49 0.46 -23.33
C MET A 240 -13.00 0.78 -23.43
N GLY A 241 -13.54 1.66 -22.57
CA GLY A 241 -14.98 1.95 -22.42
C GLY A 241 -15.47 3.29 -22.98
N GLY A 242 -14.56 4.19 -23.38
CA GLY A 242 -14.91 5.43 -24.09
C GLY A 242 -15.30 6.63 -23.21
N GLU A 243 -15.01 6.63 -21.91
CA GLU A 243 -15.20 7.80 -21.03
C GLU A 243 -13.87 8.46 -20.64
N GLU A 244 -13.50 9.54 -21.31
CA GLU A 244 -12.64 10.70 -20.91
C GLU A 244 -11.31 10.53 -20.12
N ILE A 245 -10.79 9.33 -19.83
CA ILE A 245 -9.58 9.13 -19.01
C ILE A 245 -8.69 8.02 -19.57
N GLU A 246 -7.55 8.32 -20.19
CA GLU A 246 -6.57 7.31 -20.62
C GLU A 246 -5.25 7.53 -19.87
N LEU A 247 -4.98 6.69 -18.85
CA LEU A 247 -3.67 6.70 -18.19
C LEU A 247 -2.62 6.05 -19.10
N TRP A 248 -3.00 5.03 -19.86
CA TRP A 248 -2.18 4.51 -20.94
C TRP A 248 -2.19 5.48 -22.12
N ASN A 249 -1.07 5.60 -22.83
CA ASN A 249 -1.02 6.34 -24.08
C ASN A 249 -0.52 5.40 -25.17
N GLU A 250 -1.42 5.03 -26.09
CA GLU A 250 -1.10 4.08 -27.18
C GLU A 250 0.00 4.57 -28.12
N GLU A 251 0.07 5.88 -28.39
CA GLU A 251 1.10 6.46 -29.26
C GLU A 251 2.50 6.32 -28.66
N ASP A 252 2.63 6.58 -27.36
CA ASP A 252 3.90 6.54 -26.64
C ASP A 252 4.22 5.16 -26.06
N GLY A 253 3.24 4.25 -25.95
CA GLY A 253 3.36 2.98 -25.26
C GLY A 253 3.75 3.17 -23.78
N PHE A 254 3.16 4.16 -23.10
CA PHE A 254 3.59 4.57 -21.77
C PHE A 254 2.42 5.06 -20.91
N PHE A 255 2.51 4.87 -19.59
CA PHE A 255 1.53 5.41 -18.65
C PHE A 255 1.87 6.82 -18.20
N TYR A 256 0.88 7.71 -18.20
CA TYR A 256 0.99 9.08 -17.73
C TYR A 256 -0.10 9.39 -16.70
N ASP A 257 0.18 10.32 -15.80
CA ASP A 257 -0.86 10.94 -14.98
C ASP A 257 -1.75 11.82 -15.86
N VAL A 258 -3.03 11.97 -15.49
CA VAL A 258 -4.00 12.80 -16.22
C VAL A 258 -4.44 13.95 -15.34
N LEU A 259 -4.24 15.17 -15.84
CA LEU A 259 -4.70 16.40 -15.21
C LEU A 259 -6.11 16.72 -15.68
N HIS A 260 -7.04 16.83 -14.74
CA HIS A 260 -8.41 17.26 -14.97
C HIS A 260 -8.57 18.72 -14.58
N GLY A 261 -8.95 19.55 -15.55
CA GLY A 261 -9.20 20.97 -15.32
C GLY A 261 -10.39 21.51 -16.10
N PRO A 262 -10.65 22.83 -16.03
CA PRO A 262 -11.77 23.47 -16.73
C PRO A 262 -11.76 23.31 -18.26
N MET A 263 -10.60 22.98 -18.85
CA MET A 263 -10.42 22.79 -20.29
C MET A 263 -10.52 21.31 -20.72
N GLY A 264 -10.81 20.40 -19.78
CA GLY A 264 -10.87 18.96 -20.01
C GLY A 264 -9.71 18.21 -19.36
N ALA A 265 -9.57 16.94 -19.75
CA ALA A 265 -8.54 16.01 -19.29
C ALA A 265 -7.32 16.06 -20.22
N HIS A 266 -6.12 16.18 -19.64
CA HIS A 266 -4.87 16.22 -20.39
C HIS A 266 -3.80 15.30 -19.78
N PRO A 267 -3.19 14.39 -20.56
CA PRO A 267 -2.09 13.59 -20.06
C PRO A 267 -0.85 14.44 -19.80
N LEU A 268 -0.24 14.28 -18.64
CA LEU A 268 1.04 14.88 -18.28
C LEU A 268 2.16 14.02 -18.88
N LYS A 269 2.61 14.36 -20.09
CA LYS A 269 3.65 13.63 -20.84
C LYS A 269 5.05 13.73 -20.23
N VAL A 270 5.23 13.21 -19.00
CA VAL A 270 6.49 13.09 -18.28
C VAL A 270 6.84 11.61 -18.14
N ARG A 271 7.95 11.20 -18.76
CA ARG A 271 8.45 9.82 -18.67
C ARG A 271 9.32 9.66 -17.43
N SER A 272 8.74 9.19 -16.34
CA SER A 272 9.42 8.95 -15.06
C SER A 272 9.08 7.56 -14.51
N LEU A 273 9.60 7.21 -13.32
CA LEU A 273 9.27 5.92 -12.67
C LEU A 273 7.77 5.76 -12.43
N VAL A 274 7.01 6.85 -12.30
CA VAL A 274 5.55 6.85 -12.13
C VAL A 274 4.87 5.98 -13.19
N GLY A 275 5.18 6.22 -14.48
CA GLY A 275 4.61 5.45 -15.58
C GLY A 275 5.11 4.01 -15.72
N LEU A 276 6.10 3.61 -14.91
CA LEU A 276 6.62 2.24 -14.86
C LEU A 276 6.05 1.42 -13.70
N VAL A 277 5.49 2.06 -12.67
CA VAL A 277 4.85 1.38 -11.52
C VAL A 277 3.78 0.36 -11.94
N PRO A 278 2.94 0.60 -12.99
CA PRO A 278 1.98 -0.40 -13.47
C PRO A 278 2.60 -1.77 -13.78
N LEU A 279 3.86 -1.81 -14.22
CA LEU A 279 4.57 -3.05 -14.55
C LEU A 279 4.93 -3.90 -13.33
N PHE A 280 4.82 -3.37 -12.11
CA PHE A 280 5.08 -4.11 -10.87
C PHE A 280 3.89 -4.98 -10.46
N ALA A 281 2.68 -4.69 -10.95
CA ALA A 281 1.45 -5.38 -10.62
C ALA A 281 1.29 -6.66 -11.45
N VAL A 282 2.09 -7.69 -11.14
CA VAL A 282 2.06 -8.99 -11.82
C VAL A 282 1.89 -10.14 -10.83
N LEU A 283 0.97 -11.07 -11.14
CA LEU A 283 0.80 -12.33 -10.45
C LEU A 283 0.57 -13.45 -11.47
N VAL A 284 1.39 -14.50 -11.39
CA VAL A 284 1.23 -15.70 -12.23
C VAL A 284 0.42 -16.73 -11.46
N LEU A 285 -0.71 -17.16 -12.02
CA LEU A 285 -1.55 -18.23 -11.49
C LEU A 285 -1.35 -19.50 -12.32
N GLU A 286 -0.50 -20.40 -11.83
CA GLU A 286 -0.30 -21.70 -12.47
C GLU A 286 -1.55 -22.59 -12.30
N PRO A 287 -2.00 -23.32 -13.34
CA PRO A 287 -3.17 -24.19 -13.27
C PRO A 287 -3.14 -25.18 -12.09
N GLU A 288 -1.95 -25.68 -11.75
CA GLU A 288 -1.72 -26.62 -10.66
C GLU A 288 -2.09 -26.01 -9.30
N ASN A 289 -1.86 -24.71 -9.12
CA ASN A 289 -2.22 -23.99 -7.89
C ASN A 289 -3.73 -23.77 -7.78
N LEU A 290 -4.47 -23.77 -8.90
CA LEU A 290 -5.93 -23.59 -8.94
C LEU A 290 -6.70 -24.88 -8.68
N ARG A 291 -6.16 -26.06 -9.04
CA ARG A 291 -6.86 -27.35 -8.89
C ARG A 291 -7.27 -27.66 -7.44
N GLY A 292 -6.59 -27.08 -6.46
CA GLY A 292 -6.93 -27.22 -5.03
C GLY A 292 -7.94 -26.20 -4.50
N LEU A 293 -8.41 -25.26 -5.33
CA LEU A 293 -9.21 -24.10 -4.94
C LEU A 293 -10.48 -23.99 -5.81
N PRO A 294 -11.41 -24.96 -5.71
CA PRO A 294 -12.51 -25.11 -6.66
C PRO A 294 -13.57 -24.00 -6.56
N ARG A 295 -13.69 -23.28 -5.44
CA ARG A 295 -14.63 -22.17 -5.31
C ARG A 295 -14.06 -20.93 -6.00
N PHE A 296 -12.79 -20.62 -5.73
CA PHE A 296 -12.07 -19.54 -6.41
C PHE A 296 -12.03 -19.77 -7.92
N GLU A 297 -11.61 -20.96 -8.38
CA GLU A 297 -11.51 -21.28 -9.81
C GLU A 297 -12.87 -21.11 -10.52
N ARG A 298 -13.96 -21.57 -9.89
CA ARG A 298 -15.32 -21.41 -10.44
C ARG A 298 -15.71 -19.94 -10.53
N ARG A 299 -15.45 -19.16 -9.48
CA ARG A 299 -15.80 -17.74 -9.43
C ARG A 299 -15.00 -16.93 -10.45
N MET A 300 -13.70 -17.19 -10.54
CA MET A 300 -12.80 -16.60 -11.55
C MET A 300 -13.30 -16.89 -12.97
N LYS A 301 -13.58 -18.17 -13.29
CA LYS A 301 -14.11 -18.56 -14.62
C LYS A 301 -15.46 -17.90 -14.90
N TRP A 302 -16.35 -17.89 -13.92
CA TRP A 302 -17.65 -17.22 -14.06
C TRP A 302 -17.47 -15.73 -14.34
N PHE A 303 -16.59 -15.04 -13.61
CA PHE A 303 -16.32 -13.63 -13.80
C PHE A 303 -15.81 -13.34 -15.22
N ILE A 304 -14.80 -14.09 -15.68
CA ILE A 304 -14.23 -13.95 -17.04
C ILE A 304 -15.28 -14.18 -18.12
N GLN A 305 -16.18 -15.17 -17.94
CA GLN A 305 -17.22 -15.50 -18.91
C GLN A 305 -18.36 -14.47 -18.93
N ASN A 306 -18.70 -13.87 -17.79
CA ASN A 306 -19.85 -12.97 -17.66
C ASN A 306 -19.44 -11.48 -17.75
N ARG A 307 -18.14 -11.17 -17.77
CA ARG A 307 -17.58 -9.83 -17.96
C ARG A 307 -16.58 -9.80 -19.12
N PRO A 308 -17.04 -10.07 -20.37
CA PRO A 308 -16.16 -10.09 -21.54
C PRO A 308 -15.49 -8.73 -21.78
N ASP A 309 -16.12 -7.63 -21.36
CA ASP A 309 -15.60 -6.26 -21.35
C ASP A 309 -14.28 -6.11 -20.58
N LEU A 310 -14.02 -7.01 -19.62
CA LEU A 310 -12.85 -6.96 -18.74
C LEU A 310 -11.77 -8.00 -19.10
N ARG A 311 -12.04 -8.88 -20.09
CA ARG A 311 -11.22 -10.06 -20.34
C ARG A 311 -9.81 -9.75 -20.86
N HIS A 312 -9.64 -8.65 -21.59
CA HIS A 312 -8.38 -8.26 -22.22
C HIS A 312 -7.24 -7.99 -21.23
N HIS A 313 -7.54 -7.87 -19.93
CA HIS A 313 -6.57 -7.62 -18.85
C HIS A 313 -6.02 -8.87 -18.17
N LEU A 314 -6.37 -10.05 -18.67
CA LEU A 314 -6.12 -11.34 -18.02
C LEU A 314 -5.28 -12.31 -18.86
N GLU A 315 -4.72 -11.86 -19.99
CA GLU A 315 -3.91 -12.68 -20.90
C GLU A 315 -2.43 -12.80 -20.48
#